data_AF-A0A1V3XXK6-F1
#
_entry.id   AF-A0A1V3XXK6-F1
#
_cell.length_a   1.000
_cell.length_b   1.000
_cell.length_c   1.000
_cell.angle_alpha   90.00
_cell.angle_beta   90.00
_cell.angle_gamma   90.00
#
_symmetry.space_group_name_H-M   'P 1'
#
loop_
_entity.id
_entity.type
_entity.pdbx_description
1 polymer ?
#
loop_
_entity_poly.entity_id
_entity_poly.type
_entity_poly.pdbx_seq_one_letter_code
_entity_poly.pdbx_strand_id
1 'polypeptide(L)' 'MADDVEALLVRVPESGSPQSFLVPIDACYEFVGRLRLLWRGFDGGQQAREFIDGFFAQVAAQARETPR' A
#
# COMPACT_ATOMS: atom_id res chain seq x y z
N MET A 1 -22.88 -15.65 -3.34
CA MET A 1 -21.66 -15.18 -2.63
C MET A 1 -21.03 -14.17 -3.57
N ALA A 2 -20.81 -12.94 -3.12
CA ALA A 2 -20.14 -11.95 -3.96
C ALA A 2 -18.69 -12.40 -4.17
N ASP A 3 -18.16 -12.16 -5.36
CA ASP A 3 -16.75 -12.41 -5.66
C ASP A 3 -15.88 -11.50 -4.78
N ASP A 4 -14.73 -11.99 -4.32
CA ASP A 4 -13.81 -11.21 -3.50
C ASP A 4 -13.25 -10.04 -4.34
N VAL A 5 -13.54 -8.80 -3.93
CA VAL A 5 -13.09 -7.62 -4.67
C VAL A 5 -11.59 -7.40 -4.43
N GLU A 6 -10.83 -7.45 -5.51
CA GLU A 6 -9.41 -7.13 -5.51
C GLU A 6 -9.14 -5.70 -5.95
N ALA A 7 -7.99 -5.18 -5.54
CA ALA A 7 -7.49 -3.86 -5.87
C ALA A 7 -6.05 -3.94 -6.41
N LEU A 8 -5.77 -3.14 -7.43
CA LEU A 8 -4.41 -2.92 -7.92
C LEU A 8 -3.79 -1.73 -7.17
N LEU A 9 -2.83 -2.02 -6.29
CA LEU A 9 -2.08 -0.99 -5.56
C LEU A 9 -0.76 -0.70 -6.28
N VAL A 10 -0.54 0.56 -6.65
CA VAL A 10 0.68 0.99 -7.36
C VAL A 10 1.51 1.90 -6.47
N ARG A 11 2.78 1.52 -6.24
CA ARG A 11 3.78 2.35 -5.56
C ARG A 11 4.71 2.95 -6.60
N VAL A 12 4.85 4.28 -6.59
CA VAL A 12 5.79 5.01 -7.44
C VAL A 12 6.88 5.57 -6.53
N PRO A 13 8.04 4.91 -6.40
CA PRO A 13 9.14 5.44 -5.60
C PRO A 13 9.77 6.67 -6.27
N GLU A 14 10.45 7.51 -5.49
CA GLU A 14 11.18 8.69 -6.02
C GLU A 14 12.28 8.30 -7.03
N SER A 15 12.84 7.09 -6.89
CA SER A 15 13.77 6.48 -7.83
C SER A 15 13.47 5.00 -8.03
N GLY A 16 13.66 4.51 -9.26
CA GLY A 16 13.38 3.12 -9.64
C GLY A 16 12.07 2.96 -10.41
N SER A 17 11.74 1.70 -10.74
CA SER A 17 10.51 1.36 -11.47
C SER A 17 9.29 1.32 -10.54
N PRO A 18 8.10 1.73 -11.03
CA PRO A 18 6.84 1.51 -10.30
C PRO A 18 6.66 0.04 -9.93
N GLN A 19 6.11 -0.20 -8.74
CA GLN A 19 5.76 -1.54 -8.24
C GLN A 19 4.23 -1.66 -8.19
N SER A 20 3.70 -2.81 -8.60
CA SER A 20 2.25 -3.06 -8.60
C SER A 20 1.93 -4.33 -7.82
N PHE A 21 0.92 -4.27 -6.96
CA PHE A 21 0.48 -5.37 -6.12
C PHE A 21 -1.02 -5.60 -6.31
N LEU A 22 -1.42 -6.86 -6.49
CA LEU A 22 -2.82 -7.27 -6.42
C LEU A 22 -3.12 -7.66 -4.99
N VAL A 23 -4.07 -6.97 -4.35
CA VAL A 23 -4.43 -7.16 -2.93
C VAL A 23 -5.95 -7.19 -2.76
N PRO A 24 -6.49 -7.79 -1.69
CA PRO A 24 -7.90 -7.61 -1.34
C PRO A 24 -8.22 -6.13 -1.11
N ILE A 25 -9.41 -5.67 -1.51
CA ILE A 25 -9.84 -4.27 -1.34
C ILE A 25 -9.78 -3.81 0.13
N ASP A 26 -10.00 -4.72 1.06
CA ASP A 26 -9.92 -4.47 2.51
C ASP A 26 -8.55 -3.93 2.94
N ALA A 27 -7.47 -4.36 2.27
CA ALA A 27 -6.12 -3.88 2.54
C ALA A 27 -5.99 -2.38 2.21
N CYS A 28 -6.69 -1.91 1.16
CA CYS A 28 -6.73 -0.48 0.81
C CYS A 28 -7.50 0.33 1.85
N TYR A 29 -8.62 -0.20 2.37
CA TYR A 29 -9.37 0.46 3.44
C TYR A 29 -8.56 0.53 4.74
N GLU A 30 -7.88 -0.55 5.12
CA GLU A 30 -6.97 -0.56 6.27
C GLU A 30 -5.84 0.46 6.10
N PHE A 31 -5.19 0.46 4.94
CA PHE A 31 -4.10 1.38 4.62
C PHE A 31 -4.52 2.84 4.75
N VAL A 32 -5.61 3.24 4.09
CA VAL A 32 -6.10 4.63 4.13
C VAL A 32 -6.58 4.99 5.54
N GLY A 33 -7.27 4.07 6.22
CA GLY A 33 -7.75 4.28 7.59
C GLY A 33 -6.62 4.58 8.57
N ARG A 34 -5.56 3.76 8.55
CA ARG A 34 -4.38 3.97 9.40
C ARG A 34 -3.57 5.19 9.00
N LEU A 35 -3.34 5.40 7.70
CA LEU A 35 -2.61 6.56 7.20
C LEU A 35 -3.28 7.86 7.65
N ARG A 36 -4.62 7.93 7.60
CA ARG A 36 -5.39 9.10 8.05
C ARG A 36 -5.22 9.42 9.54
N LEU A 37 -5.01 8.42 10.39
CA LEU A 37 -4.76 8.62 11.82
C LEU A 37 -3.35 9.18 12.09
N LEU A 38 -2.37 8.78 11.28
CA LEU A 38 -0.97 9.21 11.39
C LEU A 38 -0.70 10.53 10.67
N TRP A 39 -1.56 10.94 9.73
CA TRP A 39 -1.31 12.10 8.90
C TRP A 39 -1.29 13.41 9.69
N ARG A 40 -0.15 14.12 9.63
CA ARG A 40 0.03 15.43 10.24
C ARG A 40 0.71 16.40 9.26
N GLY A 41 0.32 17.68 9.31
CA GLY A 41 0.92 18.71 8.46
C GLY A 41 0.60 18.53 6.97
N PHE A 42 1.45 19.09 6.12
CA PHE A 42 1.25 19.10 4.66
C PHE A 42 1.68 17.78 3.99
N ASP A 43 2.77 17.18 4.47
CA ASP A 43 3.43 16.02 3.87
C ASP A 43 3.22 14.72 4.66
N GLY A 44 2.40 14.75 5.71
CA GLY A 44 2.12 13.61 6.60
C GLY A 44 3.16 13.40 7.70
N GLY A 45 4.35 14.00 7.60
CA GLY A 45 5.44 13.85 8.55
C GLY A 45 6.10 12.46 8.54
N GLN A 46 7.04 12.24 9.46
CA GLN A 46 7.88 11.05 9.50
C GLN A 46 7.09 9.75 9.78
N GLN A 47 6.12 9.80 10.70
CA GLN A 47 5.32 8.61 11.07
C GLN A 47 4.47 8.09 9.90
N ALA A 48 3.91 8.99 9.08
CA ALA A 48 3.17 8.59 7.89
C ALA A 48 4.09 7.91 6.86
N ARG A 49 5.30 8.45 6.65
CA ARG A 49 6.31 7.86 5.74
C ARG A 49 6.72 6.47 6.21
N GLU A 50 7.07 6.31 7.47
CA GLU A 50 7.43 5.01 8.07
C GLU A 50 6.31 3.99 7.94
N PHE A 51 5.06 4.41 8.17
CA PHE A 51 3.91 3.56 7.98
C PHE A 51 3.74 3.13 6.52
N ILE A 52 3.87 4.05 5.56
CA ILE A 52 3.76 3.74 4.13
C ILE A 52 4.83 2.72 3.74
N ASP A 53 6.08 2.94 4.11
CA ASP A 53 7.18 2.04 3.78
C ASP A 53 7.01 0.67 4.44
N GLY A 54 6.59 0.63 5.71
CA GLY A 54 6.30 -0.62 6.42
C GLY A 54 5.15 -1.41 5.80
N PHE A 55 4.07 -0.73 5.42
CA PHE A 55 2.92 -1.35 4.75
C PHE A 55 3.35 -2.02 3.43
N PHE A 56 4.07 -1.30 2.58
CA PHE A 56 4.52 -1.85 1.30
C PHE A 56 5.57 -2.96 1.47
N ALA A 57 6.43 -2.89 2.49
CA ALA A 57 7.35 -3.97 2.81
C ALA A 57 6.59 -5.26 3.20
N GLN A 58 5.51 -5.14 3.98
CA GLN A 58 4.67 -6.28 4.33
C GLN A 58 3.96 -6.86 3.09
N VAL A 59 3.35 -6.00 2.26
CA VAL A 59 2.69 -6.45 1.02
C VAL A 59 3.69 -7.18 0.11
N ALA A 60 4.89 -6.63 -0.07
CA ALA A 60 5.92 -7.25 -0.89
C ALA A 60 6.39 -8.61 -0.33
N ALA A 61 6.48 -8.75 1.00
CA ALA A 61 6.85 -10.01 1.64
C ALA A 61 5.79 -11.12 1.47
N GLN A 62 4.51 -10.74 1.30
CA GLN A 62 3.40 -11.68 1.10
C GLN A 62 3.09 -11.94 -0.38
N ALA A 63 3.54 -11.06 -1.26
CA ALA A 63 3.28 -11.14 -2.69
C ALA A 63 3.97 -12.35 -3.33
N ARG A 64 3.37 -12.85 -4.41
CA ARG A 64 3.99 -13.82 -5.31
C ARG A 64 4.15 -13.16 -6.66
N GLU A 65 5.33 -13.31 -7.26
CA GLU A 65 5.57 -12.79 -8.60
C GLU A 65 4.66 -13.48 -9.61
N THR A 66 3.93 -12.68 -10.38
CA THR A 66 3.10 -13.16 -11.48
C THR A 66 3.74 -12.64 -12.78
N PRO A 67 4.02 -13.52 -13.76
CA PRO A 67 4.56 -13.09 -15.04
C PRO A 67 3.59 -12.11 -15.71
N ARG A 68 4.17 -11.09 -16.35
CA ARG A 68 3.44 -10.04 -17.07
C ARG A 68 2.93 -10.52 -18.43
#